data_AF-A0A1Q9C3Z7-F1
#
_entry.id   AF-A0A1Q9C3Z7-F1
#
_cell.length_a   1.000
_cell.length_b   1.000
_cell.length_c   1.000
_cell.angle_alpha   90.00
_cell.angle_beta   90.00
_cell.angle_gamma   90.00
#
_symmetry.space_group_name_H-M   'P 1'
#
loop_
_entity.id
_entity.type
_entity.pdbx_description
1 polymer ?
#
loop_
_entity_poly.entity_id
_entity_poly.type
_entity_poly.pdbx_seq_one_letter_code
_entity_poly.pdbx_strand_id
1 'polypeptide(L)'
;DSAWNSSVGSWQAHVTKGSVTKKVEAGHGATYPVVYLTGDTNTGIDFGQIVKPDFTICSVTRYLGGEGGANKQILQHDEWHWFHGHWRGHVGVAHYNHWVTHPHGPHWRQHPGLTGWLVMCGNSAGVVFRGKERRNVGETAALKSHADAHLYINEGRQTGESSDFGVMEVIVWNRALSEDEMWTSMEYLNAKLGPLERQPADQSSMVAWFKSEDASAAWKSAVGSWQGRATRGSPTRQVEAGHGAKFPVAYLAGDVHTGYDFGQIMKQDFTICSVTRYVEGGVQKRILQHNQPNWLHGHWGGKVGVTHYNTWVNEEGQLTGLTDWLVLCGNSAGVVFRGQERKNLGQHTPVKSSPDAHLYINDGHFTESSDFGVMEVIVWNRALSEDEMWTSMEYLNAKLSHRPESA
;
A
#
# COMPACT_ATOMS: atom_id res chain seq x y z
N ASP A 1 22.89 23.54 -16.92
CA ASP A 1 23.30 22.24 -17.49
C ASP A 1 22.13 21.61 -18.23
N SER A 2 22.29 21.41 -19.53
CA SER A 2 21.27 20.93 -20.49
C SER A 2 21.09 19.41 -20.47
N ALA A 3 21.63 18.75 -19.46
CA ALA A 3 21.74 17.30 -19.42
C ALA A 3 21.30 16.75 -18.06
N TRP A 4 20.43 15.75 -18.10
CA TRP A 4 19.89 15.09 -16.91
C TRP A 4 20.60 13.74 -16.74
N ASN A 5 21.51 13.68 -15.77
CA ASN A 5 22.34 12.50 -15.52
C ASN A 5 21.55 11.40 -14.82
N SER A 6 21.74 10.16 -15.28
CA SER A 6 21.25 8.98 -14.57
C SER A 6 21.94 8.84 -13.21
N SER A 7 21.20 8.39 -12.20
CA SER A 7 21.77 8.03 -10.90
C SER A 7 22.54 6.70 -10.92
N VAL A 8 22.40 5.93 -12.00
CA VAL A 8 23.08 4.65 -12.20
C VAL A 8 23.66 4.53 -13.61
N GLY A 9 24.86 3.95 -13.72
CA GLY A 9 25.58 3.84 -14.99
C GLY A 9 26.05 5.20 -15.53
N SER A 10 26.34 5.24 -16.83
CA SER A 10 26.90 6.42 -17.52
C SER A 10 25.91 7.10 -18.46
N TRP A 11 24.60 6.84 -18.29
CA TRP A 11 23.56 7.42 -19.15
C TRP A 11 23.28 8.87 -18.80
N GLN A 12 22.99 9.66 -19.83
CA GLN A 12 22.65 11.07 -19.73
C GLN A 12 21.54 11.38 -20.73
N ALA A 13 20.46 11.99 -20.25
CA ALA A 13 19.40 12.46 -21.13
C ALA A 13 19.73 13.86 -21.65
N HIS A 14 19.58 14.05 -22.95
CA HIS A 14 19.97 15.27 -23.66
C HIS A 14 18.74 15.98 -24.23
N VAL A 15 18.68 17.29 -24.03
CA VAL A 15 17.73 18.13 -24.77
C VAL A 15 18.20 18.24 -26.21
N THR A 16 17.40 17.73 -27.13
CA THR A 16 17.71 17.60 -28.57
C THR A 16 17.07 18.72 -29.40
N LYS A 17 15.97 19.30 -28.93
CA LYS A 17 15.34 20.51 -29.47
C LYS A 17 14.59 21.29 -28.39
N GLY A 18 14.34 22.58 -28.65
CA GLY A 18 13.65 23.47 -27.72
C GLY A 18 14.45 23.70 -26.44
N SER A 19 13.76 23.94 -25.33
CA SER A 19 14.39 24.13 -24.02
C SER A 19 13.53 23.59 -22.89
N VAL A 20 14.17 23.01 -21.89
CA VAL A 20 13.49 22.56 -20.66
C VAL A 20 13.61 23.61 -19.57
N THR A 21 12.56 23.74 -18.77
CA THR A 21 12.59 24.54 -17.54
C THR A 21 12.46 23.62 -16.32
N LYS A 22 13.33 23.82 -15.33
CA LYS A 22 13.21 23.13 -14.03
C LYS A 22 12.22 23.90 -13.14
N LYS A 23 11.26 23.20 -12.54
CA LYS A 23 10.27 23.75 -11.62
C LYS A 23 10.29 23.04 -10.27
N VAL A 24 9.81 23.75 -9.25
CA VAL A 24 9.59 23.24 -7.89
C VAL A 24 8.26 23.76 -7.39
N GLU A 25 7.23 22.90 -7.36
CA GLU A 25 5.89 23.29 -6.90
C GLU A 25 5.11 22.08 -6.37
N ALA A 26 4.10 22.32 -5.55
CA ALA A 26 3.15 21.30 -5.10
C ALA A 26 1.86 21.34 -5.95
N GLY A 27 0.93 20.41 -5.72
CA GLY A 27 -0.34 20.33 -6.44
C GLY A 27 -0.37 19.24 -7.50
N HIS A 28 -1.47 19.14 -8.24
CA HIS A 28 -1.68 18.11 -9.27
C HIS A 28 -1.50 16.67 -8.73
N GLY A 29 -1.96 16.43 -7.51
CA GLY A 29 -1.80 15.16 -6.80
C GLY A 29 -0.57 15.07 -5.90
N ALA A 30 0.37 16.00 -6.00
CA ALA A 30 1.47 16.13 -5.05
C ALA A 30 1.08 16.98 -3.84
N THR A 31 1.28 16.47 -2.62
CA THR A 31 1.05 17.19 -1.35
C THR A 31 2.29 17.95 -0.85
N TYR A 32 3.47 17.65 -1.41
CA TYR A 32 4.71 18.39 -1.17
C TYR A 32 5.24 19.04 -2.46
N PRO A 33 6.09 20.08 -2.37
CA PRO A 33 6.79 20.60 -3.54
C PRO A 33 7.69 19.54 -4.17
N VAL A 34 7.49 19.27 -5.47
CA VAL A 34 8.30 18.31 -6.24
C VAL A 34 9.16 19.02 -7.28
N VAL A 35 10.34 18.48 -7.52
CA VAL A 35 11.28 18.98 -8.53
C VAL A 35 11.03 18.25 -9.84
N TYR A 36 10.80 18.97 -10.94
CA TYR A 36 10.55 18.35 -12.24
C TYR A 36 11.02 19.22 -13.41
N LEU A 37 11.15 18.61 -14.59
CA LEU A 37 11.40 19.31 -15.85
C LEU A 37 10.10 19.50 -16.61
N THR A 38 9.93 20.66 -17.22
CA THR A 38 8.83 20.96 -18.14
C THR A 38 9.35 21.40 -19.50
N GLY A 39 8.61 21.02 -20.53
CA GLY A 39 8.78 21.49 -21.89
C GLY A 39 7.44 21.52 -22.63
N ASP A 40 7.45 22.12 -23.81
CA ASP A 40 6.29 22.21 -24.70
C ASP A 40 6.40 21.20 -25.85
N THR A 41 5.43 21.23 -26.77
CA THR A 41 5.44 20.43 -28.00
C THR A 41 6.68 20.60 -28.90
N ASN A 42 7.42 21.70 -28.75
CA ASN A 42 8.66 21.99 -29.50
C ASN A 42 9.92 21.56 -28.73
N THR A 43 9.77 20.98 -27.54
CA THR A 43 10.87 20.55 -26.68
C THR A 43 11.02 19.04 -26.76
N GLY A 44 12.23 18.56 -27.03
CA GLY A 44 12.57 17.14 -27.18
C GLY A 44 13.70 16.71 -26.26
N ILE A 45 13.63 15.45 -25.78
CA ILE A 45 14.66 14.83 -24.93
C ILE A 45 14.94 13.42 -25.43
N ASP A 46 16.21 13.07 -25.61
CA ASP A 46 16.69 11.71 -25.88
C ASP A 46 17.41 11.15 -24.65
N PHE A 47 16.96 10.00 -24.15
CA PHE A 47 17.56 9.30 -23.01
C PHE A 47 18.60 8.25 -23.44
N GLY A 48 18.75 7.99 -24.74
CA GLY A 48 19.59 6.93 -25.31
C GLY A 48 18.90 5.57 -25.34
N GLN A 49 19.65 4.54 -25.77
CA GLN A 49 19.19 3.15 -25.93
C GLN A 49 19.01 2.39 -24.60
N ILE A 50 18.14 2.93 -23.75
CA ILE A 50 17.93 2.47 -22.37
C ILE A 50 16.79 1.46 -22.24
N VAL A 51 15.95 1.29 -23.27
CA VAL A 51 14.85 0.30 -23.29
C VAL A 51 15.36 -0.97 -23.97
N LYS A 52 15.31 -2.09 -23.24
CA LYS A 52 15.71 -3.42 -23.74
C LYS A 52 14.49 -4.20 -24.24
N PRO A 53 14.64 -5.27 -25.05
CA PRO A 53 13.52 -6.12 -25.47
C PRO A 53 12.72 -6.67 -24.29
N ASP A 54 13.43 -7.16 -23.27
CA ASP A 54 12.87 -7.44 -21.94
C ASP A 54 13.09 -6.22 -21.07
N PHE A 55 12.01 -5.54 -20.69
CA PHE A 55 12.09 -4.33 -19.89
C PHE A 55 11.02 -4.24 -18.81
N THR A 56 11.29 -3.32 -17.89
CA THR A 56 10.30 -2.63 -17.06
C THR A 56 10.62 -1.15 -17.15
N ILE A 57 9.60 -0.30 -17.26
CA ILE A 57 9.73 1.16 -17.18
C ILE A 57 8.76 1.67 -16.12
N CYS A 58 9.25 2.55 -15.26
CA CYS A 58 8.46 3.32 -14.32
C CYS A 58 8.68 4.81 -14.58
N SER A 59 7.62 5.60 -14.52
CA SER A 59 7.72 7.04 -14.75
C SER A 59 6.79 7.84 -13.86
N VAL A 60 7.15 9.11 -13.65
CA VAL A 60 6.30 10.13 -13.05
C VAL A 60 6.18 11.30 -14.01
N THR A 61 5.06 11.36 -14.72
CA THR A 61 4.83 12.30 -15.83
C THR A 61 3.44 12.91 -15.75
N ARG A 62 3.22 14.05 -16.41
CA ARG A 62 1.89 14.69 -16.53
C ARG A 62 1.78 15.52 -17.80
N TYR A 63 0.55 15.71 -18.28
CA TYR A 63 0.25 16.75 -19.26
C TYR A 63 0.26 18.13 -18.62
N LEU A 64 0.67 19.13 -19.40
CA LEU A 64 0.55 20.55 -19.07
C LEU A 64 -0.42 21.31 -19.97
N GLY A 65 -0.82 20.74 -21.11
CA GLY A 65 -1.69 21.42 -22.08
C GLY A 65 -3.10 21.73 -21.57
N GLY A 66 -3.56 21.11 -20.49
CA GLY A 66 -4.89 21.32 -19.93
C GLY A 66 -6.00 20.84 -20.86
N GLU A 67 -7.26 21.22 -20.60
CA GLU A 67 -8.36 20.89 -21.49
C GLU A 67 -8.22 21.62 -22.83
N GLY A 68 -8.28 20.87 -23.94
CA GLY A 68 -8.11 21.42 -25.30
C GLY A 68 -6.66 21.63 -25.75
N GLY A 69 -5.67 21.41 -24.88
CA GLY A 69 -4.25 21.52 -25.24
C GLY A 69 -3.69 20.30 -25.97
N ALA A 70 -2.39 20.38 -26.29
CA ALA A 70 -1.63 19.30 -26.92
C ALA A 70 -1.35 18.17 -25.91
N ASN A 71 -2.33 17.27 -25.76
CA ASN A 71 -2.24 16.10 -24.89
C ASN A 71 -2.14 14.83 -25.74
N LYS A 72 -0.95 14.51 -26.23
CA LYS A 72 -0.67 13.37 -27.12
C LYS A 72 0.22 12.35 -26.42
N GLN A 73 1.39 12.00 -26.93
CA GLN A 73 2.33 11.15 -26.23
C GLN A 73 3.36 12.00 -25.49
N ILE A 74 3.87 11.49 -24.37
CA ILE A 74 5.02 12.08 -23.66
C ILE A 74 6.21 11.17 -23.87
N LEU A 75 6.20 9.97 -23.28
CA LEU A 75 7.27 8.98 -23.41
C LEU A 75 7.03 8.09 -24.63
N GLN A 76 8.00 8.10 -25.54
CA GLN A 76 7.94 7.46 -26.84
C GLN A 76 9.23 6.68 -27.10
N HIS A 77 9.24 5.88 -28.17
CA HIS A 77 10.38 5.09 -28.61
C HIS A 77 10.60 5.29 -30.12
N ASP A 78 11.74 4.84 -30.62
CA ASP A 78 12.06 4.80 -32.06
C ASP A 78 11.28 3.73 -32.86
N GLU A 79 10.47 2.88 -32.22
CA GLU A 79 9.63 1.89 -32.89
C GLU A 79 8.22 2.44 -33.18
N TRP A 80 7.56 1.84 -34.17
CA TRP A 80 6.19 2.22 -34.50
C TRP A 80 5.23 1.73 -33.40
N HIS A 81 4.37 2.62 -32.92
CA HIS A 81 3.36 2.30 -31.92
C HIS A 81 3.98 1.89 -30.58
N TRP A 82 4.83 2.72 -30.01
CA TRP A 82 5.28 2.54 -28.64
C TRP A 82 5.08 3.82 -27.84
N PHE A 83 4.33 3.73 -26.74
CA PHE A 83 4.18 4.83 -25.79
C PHE A 83 3.87 4.31 -24.38
N HIS A 84 4.29 5.10 -23.40
CA HIS A 84 4.08 4.83 -21.98
C HIS A 84 3.38 6.01 -21.28
N GLY A 85 2.28 5.73 -20.60
CA GLY A 85 1.55 6.66 -19.75
C GLY A 85 0.51 7.53 -20.44
N HIS A 86 0.82 8.07 -21.62
CA HIS A 86 0.06 9.19 -22.19
C HIS A 86 -0.23 8.98 -23.67
N TRP A 87 -1.49 9.10 -24.08
CA TRP A 87 -1.89 9.09 -25.50
C TRP A 87 -3.23 9.78 -25.72
N ARG A 88 -3.27 10.79 -26.60
CA ARG A 88 -4.52 11.46 -27.06
C ARG A 88 -5.49 11.89 -25.95
N GLY A 89 -4.97 12.43 -24.86
CA GLY A 89 -5.75 12.89 -23.70
C GLY A 89 -6.17 11.77 -22.75
N HIS A 90 -5.70 10.53 -23.00
CA HIS A 90 -5.77 9.42 -22.07
C HIS A 90 -4.51 9.40 -21.20
N VAL A 91 -4.72 9.14 -19.91
CA VAL A 91 -3.67 9.02 -18.90
C VAL A 91 -3.69 7.59 -18.34
N GLY A 92 -2.51 7.03 -18.08
CA GLY A 92 -2.34 5.68 -17.56
C GLY A 92 -2.57 4.59 -18.61
N VAL A 93 -2.13 4.80 -19.85
CA VAL A 93 -2.22 3.85 -20.97
C VAL A 93 -0.84 3.41 -21.45
N ALA A 94 -0.73 2.17 -21.91
CA ALA A 94 0.51 1.62 -22.46
C ALA A 94 0.26 0.87 -23.77
N HIS A 95 1.11 1.15 -24.75
CA HIS A 95 1.22 0.39 -25.98
C HIS A 95 2.70 0.10 -26.22
N TYR A 96 3.10 -1.16 -26.20
CA TYR A 96 4.49 -1.61 -26.36
C TYR A 96 4.58 -2.46 -27.62
N ASN A 97 4.46 -1.79 -28.79
CA ASN A 97 4.22 -2.38 -30.12
C ASN A 97 2.93 -3.22 -30.23
N HIS A 98 2.19 -3.33 -29.14
CA HIS A 98 0.86 -3.91 -29.00
C HIS A 98 0.17 -3.22 -27.81
N TRP A 99 -1.16 -3.12 -27.82
CA TRP A 99 -1.91 -2.57 -26.69
C TRP A 99 -1.76 -3.47 -25.47
N VAL A 100 -1.07 -2.98 -24.44
CA VAL A 100 -0.91 -3.69 -23.17
C VAL A 100 -2.07 -3.34 -22.23
N THR A 101 -2.52 -2.08 -22.26
CA THR A 101 -3.77 -1.66 -21.62
C THR A 101 -4.89 -1.57 -22.65
N HIS A 102 -6.15 -1.77 -22.26
CA HIS A 102 -7.28 -1.65 -23.18
C HIS A 102 -7.35 -0.25 -23.85
N PRO A 103 -7.54 -0.14 -25.18
CA PRO A 103 -7.58 1.15 -25.89
C PRO A 103 -8.79 2.07 -25.62
N HIS A 104 -9.89 1.56 -25.02
CA HIS A 104 -11.23 2.16 -25.06
C HIS A 104 -12.07 1.95 -23.79
N GLY A 105 -11.44 1.67 -22.64
CA GLY A 105 -12.16 1.56 -21.36
C GLY A 105 -12.73 2.88 -20.81
N PRO A 106 -13.68 2.84 -19.86
CA PRO A 106 -14.32 4.04 -19.31
C PRO A 106 -13.48 4.84 -18.29
N HIS A 107 -12.25 4.44 -17.96
CA HIS A 107 -11.53 4.90 -16.75
C HIS A 107 -10.29 5.81 -16.96
N TRP A 108 -9.92 6.18 -18.20
CA TRP A 108 -8.61 6.82 -18.50
C TRP A 108 -8.43 8.28 -18.05
N ARG A 109 -9.48 8.91 -17.48
CA ARG A 109 -9.42 10.28 -16.93
C ARG A 109 -9.66 10.35 -15.43
N GLN A 110 -9.87 9.22 -14.75
CA GLN A 110 -10.40 9.24 -13.38
C GLN A 110 -9.31 9.55 -12.34
N HIS A 111 -8.09 9.03 -12.52
CA HIS A 111 -6.98 9.29 -11.60
C HIS A 111 -5.64 9.29 -12.36
N PRO A 112 -4.75 10.30 -12.18
CA PRO A 112 -4.86 11.49 -11.31
C PRO A 112 -5.65 12.66 -11.95
N GLY A 113 -6.46 12.40 -12.99
CA GLY A 113 -7.02 13.45 -13.86
C GLY A 113 -6.07 13.83 -15.00
N LEU A 114 -6.56 14.62 -15.95
CA LEU A 114 -5.81 14.94 -17.19
C LEU A 114 -4.43 15.58 -16.93
N THR A 115 -4.33 16.45 -15.94
CA THR A 115 -3.10 17.21 -15.63
C THR A 115 -2.44 16.80 -14.32
N GLY A 116 -2.91 15.73 -13.69
CA GLY A 116 -2.33 15.20 -12.47
C GLY A 116 -1.04 14.42 -12.71
N TRP A 117 -0.20 14.28 -11.68
CA TRP A 117 1.01 13.45 -11.71
C TRP A 117 0.67 11.97 -11.82
N LEU A 118 0.95 11.36 -12.97
CA LEU A 118 0.82 9.94 -13.19
C LEU A 118 2.11 9.25 -12.75
N VAL A 119 2.01 8.47 -11.67
CA VAL A 119 2.98 7.40 -11.38
C VAL A 119 2.51 6.16 -12.12
N MET A 120 3.35 5.59 -12.97
CA MET A 120 3.01 4.38 -13.73
C MET A 120 4.24 3.52 -13.92
N CYS A 121 4.05 2.21 -13.78
CA CYS A 121 5.02 1.21 -14.19
C CYS A 121 4.39 0.24 -15.18
N GLY A 122 5.15 -0.24 -16.15
CA GLY A 122 4.75 -1.36 -16.98
C GLY A 122 5.93 -2.14 -17.52
N ASN A 123 5.72 -3.41 -17.84
CA ASN A 123 6.78 -4.30 -18.29
C ASN A 123 6.43 -5.08 -19.57
N SER A 124 7.46 -5.71 -20.12
CA SER A 124 7.38 -6.57 -21.31
C SER A 124 6.53 -7.83 -21.13
N ALA A 125 6.26 -8.26 -19.88
CA ALA A 125 5.42 -9.40 -19.57
C ALA A 125 3.91 -9.07 -19.50
N GLY A 126 3.53 -7.80 -19.69
CA GLY A 126 2.13 -7.38 -19.67
C GLY A 126 1.60 -6.99 -18.29
N VAL A 127 2.47 -6.74 -17.31
CA VAL A 127 2.07 -6.14 -16.03
C VAL A 127 2.08 -4.62 -16.16
N VAL A 128 1.01 -3.98 -15.71
CA VAL A 128 0.91 -2.51 -15.65
C VAL A 128 0.27 -2.09 -14.34
N PHE A 129 0.96 -1.21 -13.60
CA PHE A 129 0.43 -0.50 -12.43
C PHE A 129 0.39 0.99 -12.69
N ARG A 130 -0.62 1.67 -12.11
CA ARG A 130 -0.79 3.12 -12.25
C ARG A 130 -1.44 3.71 -11.01
N GLY A 131 -1.06 4.95 -10.69
CA GLY A 131 -1.57 5.68 -9.54
C GLY A 131 -1.10 5.09 -8.22
N LYS A 132 -2.03 5.00 -7.25
CA LYS A 132 -1.77 4.57 -5.87
C LYS A 132 -2.33 3.18 -5.53
N GLU A 133 -2.83 2.45 -6.52
CA GLU A 133 -3.48 1.14 -6.31
C GLU A 133 -2.60 0.00 -6.81
N ARG A 134 -2.44 -1.05 -5.99
CA ARG A 134 -1.75 -2.28 -6.36
C ARG A 134 -2.66 -3.19 -7.17
N ARG A 135 -2.99 -2.76 -8.38
CA ARG A 135 -3.89 -3.48 -9.28
C ARG A 135 -3.29 -3.56 -10.67
N ASN A 136 -3.05 -4.78 -11.14
CA ASN A 136 -2.59 -5.01 -12.50
C ASN A 136 -3.72 -4.66 -13.49
N VAL A 137 -3.44 -3.73 -14.39
CA VAL A 137 -4.37 -3.28 -15.45
C VAL A 137 -3.89 -3.67 -16.85
N GLY A 138 -2.81 -4.44 -16.96
CA GLY A 138 -2.35 -5.00 -18.21
C GLY A 138 -3.21 -6.20 -18.63
N GLU A 139 -3.56 -6.28 -19.90
CA GLU A 139 -4.42 -7.31 -20.47
C GLU A 139 -3.64 -8.27 -21.39
N THR A 140 -2.55 -7.79 -22.00
CA THR A 140 -1.71 -8.59 -22.89
C THR A 140 -0.23 -8.27 -22.70
N ALA A 141 0.64 -9.21 -23.08
CA ALA A 141 2.09 -8.99 -23.07
C ALA A 141 2.51 -7.96 -24.15
N ALA A 142 3.68 -7.35 -23.95
CA ALA A 142 4.28 -6.50 -24.97
C ALA A 142 4.70 -7.32 -26.19
N LEU A 143 4.67 -6.70 -27.37
CA LEU A 143 5.38 -7.22 -28.53
C LEU A 143 6.81 -6.67 -28.47
N LYS A 144 7.74 -7.50 -27.99
CA LYS A 144 9.13 -7.08 -27.71
C LYS A 144 9.82 -6.53 -28.94
N SER A 145 10.61 -5.48 -28.75
CA SER A 145 11.51 -4.95 -29.78
C SER A 145 12.56 -5.99 -30.18
N HIS A 146 13.11 -5.86 -31.38
CA HIS A 146 14.18 -6.75 -31.86
C HIS A 146 15.56 -6.41 -31.29
N ALA A 147 15.73 -5.19 -30.78
CA ALA A 147 16.98 -4.66 -30.25
C ALA A 147 16.71 -3.65 -29.13
N ASP A 148 17.80 -3.21 -28.51
CA ASP A 148 17.80 -2.06 -27.61
C ASP A 148 17.39 -0.81 -28.36
N ALA A 149 16.68 0.06 -27.67
CA ALA A 149 16.01 1.16 -28.34
C ALA A 149 15.94 2.42 -27.49
N HIS A 150 15.83 3.54 -28.22
CA HIS A 150 15.79 4.85 -27.61
C HIS A 150 14.49 5.11 -26.87
N LEU A 151 14.60 5.77 -25.71
CA LEU A 151 13.46 6.42 -25.06
C LEU A 151 13.53 7.92 -25.34
N TYR A 152 12.41 8.48 -25.77
CA TYR A 152 12.27 9.90 -26.10
C TYR A 152 11.16 10.57 -25.32
N ILE A 153 11.27 11.89 -25.21
CA ILE A 153 10.13 12.80 -25.04
C ILE A 153 9.98 13.63 -26.31
N ASN A 154 8.77 13.64 -26.90
CA ASN A 154 8.38 14.43 -28.08
C ASN A 154 9.26 14.26 -29.35
N GLU A 155 10.00 13.15 -29.45
CA GLU A 155 10.91 12.85 -30.58
C GLU A 155 10.89 11.40 -31.05
N GLY A 156 9.90 10.62 -30.62
CA GLY A 156 9.73 9.26 -31.13
C GLY A 156 9.39 9.22 -32.61
N ARG A 157 9.27 8.00 -33.13
CA ARG A 157 9.02 7.78 -34.57
C ARG A 157 7.66 8.32 -35.05
N GLN A 158 6.70 8.53 -34.15
CA GLN A 158 5.39 9.09 -34.48
C GLN A 158 5.44 10.63 -34.57
N THR A 159 5.31 11.17 -35.77
CA THR A 159 5.20 12.62 -36.00
C THR A 159 3.84 13.16 -35.58
N GLY A 160 3.79 14.34 -34.97
CA GLY A 160 2.53 15.04 -34.62
C GLY A 160 1.85 14.55 -33.33
N GLU A 161 2.50 13.67 -32.57
CA GLU A 161 2.01 13.17 -31.29
C GLU A 161 2.78 13.77 -30.09
N SER A 162 3.29 15.00 -30.23
CA SER A 162 3.99 15.73 -29.14
C SER A 162 3.02 16.35 -28.12
N SER A 163 3.47 16.50 -26.88
CA SER A 163 2.69 17.11 -25.79
C SER A 163 3.45 18.18 -25.02
N ASP A 164 2.71 19.10 -24.41
CA ASP A 164 3.26 19.90 -23.30
C ASP A 164 3.37 19.00 -22.07
N PHE A 165 4.56 18.88 -21.48
CA PHE A 165 4.87 17.83 -20.52
C PHE A 165 5.52 18.35 -19.24
N GLY A 166 5.23 17.65 -18.15
CA GLY A 166 6.05 17.62 -16.94
C GLY A 166 6.60 16.21 -16.73
N VAL A 167 7.89 16.09 -16.46
CA VAL A 167 8.56 14.82 -16.12
C VAL A 167 9.38 15.00 -14.85
N MET A 168 9.10 14.17 -13.84
CA MET A 168 9.80 14.18 -12.56
C MET A 168 10.87 13.09 -12.52
N GLU A 169 10.53 11.88 -12.95
CA GLU A 169 11.42 10.73 -12.85
C GLU A 169 11.09 9.64 -13.89
N VAL A 170 12.13 8.96 -14.38
CA VAL A 170 12.02 7.78 -15.25
C VAL A 170 13.05 6.76 -14.77
N ILE A 171 12.61 5.52 -14.56
CA ILE A 171 13.46 4.40 -14.15
C ILE A 171 13.19 3.24 -15.12
N VAL A 172 14.26 2.61 -15.61
CA VAL A 172 14.18 1.47 -16.53
C VAL A 172 15.00 0.29 -16.02
N TRP A 173 14.50 -0.91 -16.26
CA TRP A 173 15.17 -2.17 -15.98
C TRP A 173 15.31 -2.98 -17.27
N ASN A 174 16.38 -3.78 -17.33
CA ASN A 174 16.69 -4.69 -18.45
C ASN A 174 15.97 -6.05 -18.36
N ARG A 175 14.88 -6.12 -17.59
CA ARG A 175 14.03 -7.31 -17.47
C ARG A 175 12.61 -6.93 -17.06
N ALA A 176 11.68 -7.87 -17.20
CA ALA A 176 10.41 -7.80 -16.52
C ALA A 176 10.61 -7.99 -15.01
N LEU A 177 10.22 -6.99 -14.22
CA LEU A 177 10.10 -7.10 -12.77
C LEU A 177 8.85 -7.92 -12.43
N SER A 178 8.88 -8.64 -11.31
CA SER A 178 7.70 -9.22 -10.70
C SER A 178 6.72 -8.13 -10.22
N GLU A 179 5.47 -8.51 -9.96
CA GLU A 179 4.47 -7.58 -9.39
C GLU A 179 4.95 -6.97 -8.07
N ASP A 180 5.60 -7.74 -7.20
CA ASP A 180 6.16 -7.23 -5.94
C ASP A 180 7.27 -6.20 -6.15
N GLU A 181 8.26 -6.53 -6.99
CA GLU A 181 9.38 -5.63 -7.28
C GLU A 181 8.91 -4.33 -7.94
N MET A 182 7.94 -4.44 -8.85
CA MET A 182 7.35 -3.29 -9.52
C MET A 182 6.54 -2.44 -8.55
N TRP A 183 5.79 -3.07 -7.64
CA TRP A 183 5.02 -2.37 -6.62
C TRP A 183 5.93 -1.61 -5.65
N THR A 184 7.01 -2.22 -5.16
CA THR A 184 7.99 -1.52 -4.32
C THR A 184 8.54 -0.26 -5.01
N SER A 185 8.77 -0.32 -6.33
CA SER A 185 9.20 0.82 -7.13
C SER A 185 8.11 1.90 -7.26
N MET A 186 6.85 1.49 -7.43
CA MET A 186 5.68 2.38 -7.43
C MET A 186 5.50 3.10 -6.09
N GLU A 187 5.73 2.41 -4.96
CA GLU A 187 5.64 3.02 -3.63
C GLU A 187 6.69 4.12 -3.45
N TYR A 188 7.94 3.86 -3.88
CA TYR A 188 9.01 4.85 -3.88
C TYR A 188 8.62 6.11 -4.66
N LEU A 189 8.09 5.95 -5.88
CA LEU A 189 7.71 7.08 -6.73
C LEU A 189 6.49 7.83 -6.18
N ASN A 190 5.50 7.13 -5.64
CA ASN A 190 4.34 7.77 -5.01
C ASN A 190 4.71 8.52 -3.73
N ALA A 191 5.65 8.00 -2.93
CA ALA A 191 6.14 8.66 -1.73
C ALA A 191 6.79 10.03 -2.02
N LYS A 192 7.31 10.23 -3.24
CA LYS A 192 7.83 11.54 -3.68
C LYS A 192 6.73 12.57 -3.91
N LEU A 193 5.52 12.14 -4.27
CA LEU A 193 4.38 13.02 -4.47
C LEU A 193 3.73 13.40 -3.14
N GLY A 194 3.88 12.58 -2.10
CA GLY A 194 3.25 12.81 -0.82
C GLY A 194 3.17 11.55 0.03
N PRO A 195 2.63 11.63 1.26
CA PRO A 195 2.25 10.44 1.99
C PRO A 195 1.28 9.63 1.13
N LEU A 196 1.54 8.33 1.00
CA LEU A 196 0.51 7.41 0.53
C LEU A 196 -0.54 7.35 1.65
N GLU A 197 -1.76 7.81 1.37
CA GLU A 197 -2.95 7.45 2.15
C GLU A 197 -3.13 5.94 2.01
N ARG A 198 -2.42 5.18 2.85
CA ARG A 198 -2.60 3.74 2.91
C ARG A 198 -3.98 3.48 3.49
N GLN A 199 -4.66 2.49 2.93
CA GLN A 199 -5.94 2.00 3.44
C GLN A 199 -5.81 0.48 3.60
N PRO A 200 -6.50 -0.11 4.59
CA PRO A 200 -6.55 -1.56 4.66
C PRO A 200 -7.27 -2.13 3.42
N ALA A 201 -6.88 -3.33 3.03
CA ALA A 201 -7.40 -3.99 1.84
C ALA A 201 -8.89 -4.34 1.98
N ASP A 202 -9.57 -4.43 0.82
CA ASP A 202 -10.95 -4.90 0.66
C ASP A 202 -11.92 -4.42 1.75
N GLN A 203 -12.21 -3.11 1.78
CA GLN A 203 -13.19 -2.54 2.70
C GLN A 203 -14.60 -3.14 2.54
N SER A 204 -14.92 -3.70 1.38
CA SER A 204 -16.25 -4.23 1.08
C SER A 204 -16.59 -5.49 1.88
N SER A 205 -15.58 -6.24 2.32
CA SER A 205 -15.74 -7.46 3.12
C SER A 205 -15.43 -7.26 4.62
N MET A 206 -15.15 -6.02 5.04
CA MET A 206 -14.92 -5.72 6.45
C MET A 206 -16.20 -5.90 7.28
N VAL A 207 -16.05 -6.56 8.42
CA VAL A 207 -17.10 -6.71 9.44
C VAL A 207 -17.04 -5.57 10.44
N ALA A 208 -15.83 -5.24 10.89
CA ALA A 208 -15.59 -4.20 11.88
C ALA A 208 -14.19 -3.60 11.73
N TRP A 209 -14.06 -2.31 12.06
CA TRP A 209 -12.82 -1.55 12.01
C TRP A 209 -12.79 -0.53 13.15
N PHE A 210 -12.10 -0.87 14.23
CA PHE A 210 -11.92 -0.02 15.41
C PHE A 210 -10.61 0.75 15.27
N LYS A 211 -10.70 1.97 14.72
CA LYS A 211 -9.56 2.84 14.41
C LYS A 211 -8.92 3.43 15.66
N SER A 212 -7.58 3.50 15.66
CA SER A 212 -6.78 4.15 16.72
C SER A 212 -7.31 5.53 17.13
N GLU A 213 -7.61 6.39 16.16
CA GLU A 213 -8.02 7.77 16.39
C GLU A 213 -9.32 7.86 17.22
N ASP A 214 -10.22 6.88 17.01
CA ASP A 214 -11.55 6.79 17.61
C ASP A 214 -11.57 5.96 18.91
N ALA A 215 -10.41 5.49 19.37
CA ALA A 215 -10.29 4.68 20.58
C ALA A 215 -11.00 5.34 21.76
N SER A 216 -11.90 4.61 22.42
CA SER A 216 -12.68 5.12 23.54
C SER A 216 -13.32 3.96 24.32
N ALA A 217 -13.88 4.25 25.50
CA ALA A 217 -14.61 3.24 26.27
C ALA A 217 -15.83 2.68 25.51
N ALA A 218 -16.43 3.48 24.63
CA ALA A 218 -17.49 3.09 23.69
C ALA A 218 -16.97 3.21 22.25
N TRP A 219 -16.01 2.35 21.89
CA TRP A 219 -15.28 2.43 20.62
C TRP A 219 -16.22 2.04 19.48
N LYS A 220 -16.58 2.99 18.64
CA LYS A 220 -17.41 2.73 17.46
C LYS A 220 -16.55 2.17 16.34
N SER A 221 -17.07 1.16 15.65
CA SER A 221 -16.47 0.68 14.41
C SER A 221 -16.72 1.70 13.29
N ALA A 222 -15.71 1.95 12.46
CA ALA A 222 -15.79 2.80 11.28
C ALA A 222 -16.61 2.17 10.13
N VAL A 223 -16.88 0.87 10.23
CA VAL A 223 -17.71 0.10 9.29
C VAL A 223 -18.76 -0.72 10.05
N GLY A 224 -19.91 -0.98 9.43
CA GLY A 224 -21.01 -1.66 10.09
C GLY A 224 -21.59 -0.88 11.27
N SER A 225 -22.29 -1.58 12.17
CA SER A 225 -22.99 -0.98 13.31
C SER A 225 -22.44 -1.44 14.67
N TRP A 226 -21.22 -1.97 14.70
CA TRP A 226 -20.60 -2.49 15.93
C TRP A 226 -20.07 -1.36 16.80
N GLN A 227 -20.26 -1.52 18.12
CA GLN A 227 -19.67 -0.66 19.13
C GLN A 227 -19.14 -1.52 20.27
N GLY A 228 -17.85 -1.40 20.54
CA GLY A 228 -17.23 -2.04 21.67
C GLY A 228 -17.65 -1.40 22.99
N ARG A 229 -17.61 -2.19 24.06
CA ARG A 229 -17.95 -1.72 25.41
C ARG A 229 -17.12 -2.44 26.48
N ALA A 230 -16.84 -1.74 27.57
CA ALA A 230 -16.31 -2.36 28.76
C ALA A 230 -17.32 -3.37 29.34
N THR A 231 -16.85 -4.57 29.68
CA THR A 231 -17.66 -5.59 30.37
C THR A 231 -17.39 -5.62 31.87
N ARG A 232 -16.18 -5.24 32.26
CA ARG A 232 -15.73 -5.07 33.66
C ARG A 232 -14.57 -4.08 33.71
N GLY A 233 -14.37 -3.46 34.87
CA GLY A 233 -13.40 -2.37 35.00
C GLY A 233 -13.71 -1.21 34.06
N SER A 234 -12.74 -0.30 33.91
CA SER A 234 -12.89 0.88 33.05
C SER A 234 -11.62 1.06 32.22
N PRO A 235 -11.65 0.78 30.91
CA PRO A 235 -10.51 1.06 30.07
C PRO A 235 -10.34 2.58 29.90
N THR A 236 -9.10 3.01 29.71
CA THR A 236 -8.75 4.42 29.53
C THR A 236 -8.22 4.66 28.13
N ARG A 237 -8.60 5.78 27.52
CA ARG A 237 -7.99 6.21 26.26
C ARG A 237 -6.68 6.90 26.56
N GLN A 238 -5.61 6.52 25.87
CA GLN A 238 -4.31 7.16 25.95
C GLN A 238 -3.83 7.62 24.57
N VAL A 239 -2.92 8.60 24.55
CA VAL A 239 -2.27 9.12 23.34
C VAL A 239 -0.80 9.40 23.67
N GLU A 240 0.10 8.55 23.19
CA GLU A 240 1.54 8.68 23.44
C GLU A 240 2.35 8.11 22.27
N ALA A 241 3.59 8.58 22.15
CA ALA A 241 4.60 7.99 21.28
C ALA A 241 5.46 7.00 22.07
N GLY A 242 6.33 6.25 21.39
CA GLY A 242 7.17 5.22 22.02
C GLY A 242 6.65 3.82 21.75
N HIS A 243 7.28 2.81 22.37
CA HIS A 243 6.92 1.40 22.17
C HIS A 243 6.96 0.98 20.68
N GLY A 244 7.97 1.47 19.94
CA GLY A 244 8.07 1.30 18.48
C GLY A 244 7.33 2.34 17.63
N ALA A 245 6.40 3.11 18.20
CA ALA A 245 5.74 4.22 17.48
C ALA A 245 6.63 5.49 17.48
N LYS A 246 6.85 6.07 16.30
CA LYS A 246 7.63 7.32 16.12
C LYS A 246 6.81 8.58 16.45
N PHE A 247 5.49 8.48 16.38
CA PHE A 247 4.55 9.58 16.63
C PHE A 247 3.47 9.14 17.61
N PRO A 248 2.78 10.08 18.28
CA PRO A 248 1.72 9.73 19.20
C PRO A 248 0.58 8.96 18.51
N VAL A 249 0.20 7.81 19.07
CA VAL A 249 -0.93 7.00 18.62
C VAL A 249 -1.98 6.92 19.72
N ALA A 250 -3.25 6.93 19.34
CA ALA A 250 -4.35 6.78 20.28
C ALA A 250 -4.69 5.30 20.49
N TYR A 251 -4.95 4.89 21.73
CA TYR A 251 -5.26 3.49 22.03
C TYR A 251 -6.08 3.35 23.31
N LEU A 252 -6.63 2.15 23.48
CA LEU A 252 -7.34 1.75 24.68
C LEU A 252 -6.38 0.98 25.61
N ALA A 253 -6.24 1.45 26.85
CA ALA A 253 -5.39 0.88 27.88
C ALA A 253 -6.24 0.28 29.01
N GLY A 254 -5.74 -0.79 29.62
CA GLY A 254 -6.37 -1.37 30.80
C GLY A 254 -5.46 -2.40 31.47
N ASP A 255 -5.91 -2.86 32.64
CA ASP A 255 -5.24 -3.86 33.46
C ASP A 255 -5.96 -5.21 33.39
N VAL A 256 -5.49 -6.18 34.18
CA VAL A 256 -6.12 -7.52 34.30
C VAL A 256 -7.59 -7.48 34.77
N HIS A 257 -8.01 -6.42 35.45
CA HIS A 257 -9.38 -6.23 35.93
C HIS A 257 -10.28 -5.56 34.91
N THR A 258 -9.72 -5.09 33.80
CA THR A 258 -10.42 -4.42 32.72
C THR A 258 -10.74 -5.40 31.59
N GLY A 259 -12.02 -5.55 31.26
CA GLY A 259 -12.53 -6.41 30.19
C GLY A 259 -13.31 -5.61 29.15
N TYR A 260 -13.29 -6.06 27.91
CA TYR A 260 -13.91 -5.38 26.77
C TYR A 260 -14.54 -6.38 25.80
N ASP A 261 -15.73 -6.06 25.28
CA ASP A 261 -16.46 -6.86 24.28
C ASP A 261 -16.68 -6.02 23.02
N PHE A 262 -16.14 -6.48 21.89
CA PHE A 262 -16.34 -5.87 20.58
C PHE A 262 -17.63 -6.34 19.88
N GLY A 263 -18.34 -7.33 20.44
CA GLY A 263 -19.50 -7.99 19.84
C GLY A 263 -19.13 -9.20 18.97
N GLN A 264 -20.12 -9.80 18.32
CA GLN A 264 -20.00 -10.98 17.44
C GLN A 264 -19.40 -10.64 16.07
N ILE A 265 -18.18 -10.10 16.09
CA ILE A 265 -17.46 -9.66 14.91
C ILE A 265 -16.62 -10.77 14.26
N MET A 266 -16.33 -11.87 14.98
CA MET A 266 -15.54 -12.97 14.45
C MET A 266 -16.44 -13.93 13.67
N LYS A 267 -16.13 -14.09 12.38
CA LYS A 267 -16.87 -14.93 11.43
C LYS A 267 -16.21 -16.30 11.25
N GLN A 268 -16.95 -17.26 10.70
CA GLN A 268 -16.43 -18.60 10.42
C GLN A 268 -15.21 -18.57 9.47
N ASP A 269 -15.33 -17.79 8.39
CA ASP A 269 -14.20 -17.37 7.57
C ASP A 269 -13.84 -15.94 7.93
N PHE A 270 -12.56 -15.69 8.21
CA PHE A 270 -12.13 -14.40 8.72
C PHE A 270 -10.69 -14.08 8.34
N THR A 271 -10.41 -12.78 8.33
CA THR A 271 -9.08 -12.25 8.61
C THR A 271 -9.23 -11.29 9.78
N ILE A 272 -8.27 -11.29 10.68
CA ILE A 272 -8.12 -10.26 11.71
C ILE A 272 -6.72 -9.66 11.61
N CYS A 273 -6.65 -8.34 11.67
CA CYS A 273 -5.43 -7.59 11.86
C CYS A 273 -5.57 -6.73 13.11
N SER A 274 -4.51 -6.64 13.92
CA SER A 274 -4.52 -5.85 15.13
C SER A 274 -3.18 -5.17 15.41
N VAL A 275 -3.24 -4.10 16.20
CA VAL A 275 -2.08 -3.44 16.79
C VAL A 275 -2.26 -3.42 18.30
N THR A 276 -1.47 -4.23 19.00
CA THR A 276 -1.62 -4.49 20.44
C THR A 276 -0.26 -4.58 21.13
N ARG A 277 -0.19 -4.39 22.45
CA ARG A 277 1.06 -4.54 23.22
C ARG A 277 0.79 -4.98 24.66
N TYR A 278 1.78 -5.65 25.26
CA TYR A 278 1.84 -5.74 26.72
C TYR A 278 2.29 -4.40 27.34
N VAL A 279 1.97 -4.24 28.63
CA VAL A 279 2.44 -3.12 29.44
C VAL A 279 3.70 -3.55 30.21
N GLU A 280 4.67 -2.64 30.30
CA GLU A 280 5.91 -2.86 31.04
C GLU A 280 5.65 -3.12 32.52
N GLY A 281 6.26 -4.17 33.07
CA GLY A 281 6.04 -4.60 34.46
C GLY A 281 4.66 -5.21 34.75
N GLY A 282 3.75 -5.27 33.76
CA GLY A 282 2.40 -5.83 33.90
C GLY A 282 2.32 -7.35 33.74
N VAL A 283 1.12 -7.89 33.94
CA VAL A 283 0.79 -9.30 33.70
C VAL A 283 0.67 -9.56 32.20
N GLN A 284 1.39 -10.58 31.71
CA GLN A 284 1.52 -10.87 30.27
C GLN A 284 0.92 -12.23 29.92
N LYS A 285 -0.39 -12.25 29.62
CA LYS A 285 -1.15 -13.45 29.22
C LYS A 285 -1.85 -13.21 27.88
N ARG A 286 -3.17 -13.36 27.77
CA ARG A 286 -3.92 -13.05 26.54
C ARG A 286 -4.43 -11.63 26.58
N ILE A 287 -4.50 -11.02 25.40
CA ILE A 287 -5.17 -9.72 25.20
C ILE A 287 -6.44 -9.98 24.40
N LEU A 288 -6.30 -10.23 23.09
CA LEU A 288 -7.42 -10.53 22.19
C LEU A 288 -7.74 -12.03 22.23
N GLN A 289 -8.99 -12.34 22.59
CA GLN A 289 -9.45 -13.72 22.80
C GLN A 289 -10.94 -13.89 22.54
N HIS A 290 -11.38 -15.14 22.37
CA HIS A 290 -12.79 -15.51 22.47
C HIS A 290 -12.98 -16.72 23.41
N ASN A 291 -14.21 -16.92 23.89
CA ASN A 291 -14.53 -17.90 24.92
C ASN A 291 -14.65 -19.34 24.39
N GLN A 292 -15.32 -19.55 23.26
CA GLN A 292 -15.48 -20.85 22.63
C GLN A 292 -15.45 -20.75 21.10
N PRO A 293 -14.64 -21.54 20.40
CA PRO A 293 -13.61 -22.47 20.91
C PRO A 293 -12.43 -21.77 21.65
N ASN A 294 -11.35 -22.47 22.00
CA ASN A 294 -10.16 -21.82 22.53
C ASN A 294 -9.48 -20.98 21.45
N TRP A 295 -9.39 -19.66 21.62
CA TRP A 295 -8.78 -18.78 20.63
C TRP A 295 -8.05 -17.60 21.26
N LEU A 296 -6.94 -17.22 20.65
CA LEU A 296 -6.17 -16.02 20.98
C LEU A 296 -5.45 -15.48 19.74
N HIS A 297 -5.24 -14.17 19.73
CA HIS A 297 -4.51 -13.47 18.69
C HIS A 297 -3.46 -12.53 19.29
N GLY A 298 -2.20 -12.85 19.01
CA GLY A 298 -1.01 -12.06 19.26
C GLY A 298 -0.31 -12.26 20.59
N HIS A 299 -1.01 -12.61 21.67
CA HIS A 299 -0.43 -12.56 23.02
C HIS A 299 -0.78 -13.81 23.82
N TRP A 300 0.23 -14.50 24.34
CA TRP A 300 0.04 -15.63 25.25
C TRP A 300 1.30 -15.93 26.07
N GLY A 301 1.16 -16.08 27.39
CA GLY A 301 2.20 -16.60 28.28
C GLY A 301 3.55 -15.86 28.21
N GLY A 302 3.54 -14.53 28.16
CA GLY A 302 4.77 -13.72 28.04
C GLY A 302 5.42 -13.73 26.66
N LYS A 303 4.72 -14.21 25.63
CA LYS A 303 5.15 -14.18 24.23
C LYS A 303 4.26 -13.24 23.40
N VAL A 304 4.86 -12.58 22.42
CA VAL A 304 4.16 -11.78 21.40
C VAL A 304 4.21 -12.43 20.02
N GLY A 305 3.20 -12.20 19.18
CA GLY A 305 3.08 -12.79 17.85
C GLY A 305 2.56 -14.23 17.81
N VAL A 306 1.97 -14.73 18.90
CA VAL A 306 1.41 -16.08 18.99
C VAL A 306 -0.04 -16.10 18.47
N THR A 307 -0.46 -17.14 17.75
CA THR A 307 -1.85 -17.29 17.30
C THR A 307 -2.37 -18.72 17.53
N HIS A 308 -3.53 -18.83 18.17
CA HIS A 308 -4.23 -20.10 18.35
C HIS A 308 -5.69 -19.91 17.93
N TYR A 309 -6.14 -20.58 16.88
CA TYR A 309 -7.50 -20.49 16.34
C TYR A 309 -8.17 -21.86 16.41
N ASN A 310 -8.46 -22.30 17.65
CA ASN A 310 -8.84 -23.68 18.01
C ASN A 310 -7.81 -24.77 17.63
N THR A 311 -6.62 -24.33 17.23
CA THR A 311 -5.37 -25.07 17.07
C THR A 311 -4.26 -24.04 17.06
N TRP A 312 -3.03 -24.41 17.43
CA TRP A 312 -1.89 -23.52 17.24
C TRP A 312 -1.69 -23.28 15.75
N VAL A 313 -1.81 -22.03 15.30
CA VAL A 313 -1.54 -21.63 13.92
C VAL A 313 -0.11 -21.11 13.84
N ASN A 314 0.32 -20.36 14.85
CA ASN A 314 1.72 -20.03 15.09
C ASN A 314 1.99 -20.03 16.60
N GLU A 315 2.70 -21.04 17.11
CA GLU A 315 3.15 -21.10 18.51
C GLU A 315 4.50 -20.35 18.71
N GLU A 316 5.24 -20.12 17.62
CA GLU A 316 6.55 -19.46 17.60
C GLU A 316 6.41 -17.93 17.75
N GLY A 317 6.09 -17.52 18.98
CA GLY A 317 6.13 -16.12 19.43
C GLY A 317 7.54 -15.63 19.75
N GLN A 318 7.69 -14.33 19.92
CA GLN A 318 8.92 -13.67 20.36
C GLN A 318 8.94 -13.49 21.87
N LEU A 319 10.15 -13.51 22.44
CA LEU A 319 10.43 -13.27 23.87
C LEU A 319 11.06 -11.89 24.14
N THR A 320 11.22 -11.08 23.10
CA THR A 320 11.84 -9.75 23.13
C THR A 320 10.92 -8.73 22.49
N GLY A 321 11.07 -7.45 22.84
CA GLY A 321 10.18 -6.38 22.31
C GLY A 321 8.73 -6.54 22.77
N LEU A 322 8.51 -7.18 23.92
CA LEU A 322 7.18 -7.57 24.41
C LEU A 322 6.24 -6.38 24.65
N THR A 323 6.82 -5.21 24.92
CA THR A 323 6.11 -3.98 25.24
C THR A 323 6.04 -3.02 24.05
N ASP A 324 6.64 -3.36 22.90
CA ASP A 324 6.48 -2.61 21.66
C ASP A 324 5.15 -2.97 20.98
N TRP A 325 4.63 -2.07 20.14
CA TRP A 325 3.43 -2.30 19.35
C TRP A 325 3.61 -3.48 18.40
N LEU A 326 2.85 -4.54 18.64
CA LEU A 326 2.74 -5.70 17.76
C LEU A 326 1.69 -5.44 16.68
N VAL A 327 2.12 -5.26 15.42
CA VAL A 327 1.25 -5.40 14.25
C VAL A 327 1.18 -6.88 13.88
N LEU A 328 -0.01 -7.45 13.87
CA LEU A 328 -0.23 -8.87 13.55
C LEU A 328 -1.48 -9.03 12.70
N CYS A 329 -1.40 -9.86 11.67
CA CYS A 329 -2.56 -10.33 10.92
C CYS A 329 -2.58 -11.85 10.90
N GLY A 330 -3.78 -12.45 10.96
CA GLY A 330 -3.98 -13.86 10.70
C GLY A 330 -5.37 -14.18 10.20
N ASN A 331 -5.53 -15.27 9.45
CA ASN A 331 -6.79 -15.60 8.79
C ASN A 331 -7.21 -17.07 8.95
N SER A 332 -8.45 -17.39 8.52
CA SER A 332 -9.03 -18.74 8.55
C SER A 332 -8.40 -19.72 7.56
N ALA A 333 -7.53 -19.25 6.66
CA ALA A 333 -6.74 -20.10 5.76
C ALA A 333 -5.38 -20.53 6.37
N GLY A 334 -5.04 -20.04 7.57
CA GLY A 334 -3.78 -20.37 8.25
C GLY A 334 -2.59 -19.51 7.80
N VAL A 335 -2.85 -18.33 7.24
CA VAL A 335 -1.80 -17.33 6.99
C VAL A 335 -1.63 -16.48 8.25
N VAL A 336 -0.39 -16.22 8.66
CA VAL A 336 -0.04 -15.32 9.76
C VAL A 336 1.14 -14.44 9.35
N PHE A 337 0.99 -13.12 9.45
CA PHE A 337 2.07 -12.15 9.25
C PHE A 337 2.27 -11.30 10.50
N ARG A 338 3.52 -10.96 10.79
CA ARG A 338 3.93 -10.26 12.03
C ARG A 338 4.94 -9.15 11.72
N GLY A 339 4.74 -8.00 12.35
CA GLY A 339 5.69 -6.89 12.32
C GLY A 339 5.84 -6.26 10.93
N GLN A 340 7.07 -6.15 10.44
CA GLN A 340 7.41 -5.48 9.17
C GLN A 340 7.96 -6.45 8.12
N GLU A 341 7.78 -7.76 8.32
CA GLU A 341 8.26 -8.78 7.39
C GLU A 341 7.09 -9.46 6.68
N ARG A 342 7.16 -9.49 5.35
CA ARG A 342 6.21 -10.24 4.52
C ARG A 342 6.57 -11.72 4.47
N LYS A 343 6.43 -12.39 5.61
CA LYS A 343 6.73 -13.82 5.76
C LYS A 343 5.58 -14.52 6.46
N ASN A 344 5.03 -15.55 5.81
CA ASN A 344 3.98 -16.38 6.40
C ASN A 344 4.57 -17.23 7.53
N LEU A 345 4.02 -17.07 8.73
CA LEU A 345 4.40 -17.79 9.95
C LEU A 345 3.40 -18.90 10.31
N GLY A 346 2.32 -19.04 9.56
CA GLY A 346 1.31 -20.05 9.82
C GLY A 346 1.81 -21.46 9.52
N GLN A 347 1.62 -22.36 10.47
CA GLN A 347 2.05 -23.76 10.42
C GLN A 347 0.88 -24.73 10.24
N HIS A 348 -0.32 -24.33 10.67
CA HIS A 348 -1.52 -25.18 10.64
C HIS A 348 -2.76 -24.39 10.23
N THR A 349 -3.70 -25.07 9.57
CA THR A 349 -4.99 -24.49 9.21
C THR A 349 -5.89 -24.38 10.44
N PRO A 350 -6.51 -23.22 10.69
CA PRO A 350 -7.46 -23.00 11.77
C PRO A 350 -8.64 -23.97 11.72
N VAL A 351 -9.17 -24.33 12.90
CA VAL A 351 -10.46 -25.00 12.99
C VAL A 351 -11.53 -23.93 13.11
N LYS A 352 -12.33 -23.77 12.05
CA LYS A 352 -13.34 -22.71 11.94
C LYS A 352 -14.35 -22.79 13.10
N SER A 353 -14.59 -21.65 13.74
CA SER A 353 -15.61 -21.51 14.79
C SER A 353 -17.01 -21.45 14.18
N SER A 354 -17.99 -22.08 14.82
CA SER A 354 -19.41 -21.94 14.49
C SER A 354 -20.24 -22.01 15.78
N PRO A 355 -21.17 -21.08 16.03
CA PRO A 355 -21.54 -19.91 15.22
C PRO A 355 -20.49 -18.78 15.25
N ASP A 356 -20.83 -17.62 14.70
CA ASP A 356 -20.05 -16.38 14.86
C ASP A 356 -19.75 -16.09 16.33
N ALA A 357 -18.52 -15.70 16.62
CA ALA A 357 -18.00 -15.55 17.98
C ALA A 357 -17.80 -14.08 18.35
N HIS A 358 -17.90 -13.80 19.65
CA HIS A 358 -17.48 -12.53 20.20
C HIS A 358 -15.95 -12.38 20.18
N LEU A 359 -15.45 -11.17 19.95
CA LEU A 359 -14.06 -10.83 20.25
C LEU A 359 -13.98 -10.04 21.55
N TYR A 360 -13.11 -10.45 22.45
CA TYR A 360 -12.91 -9.81 23.75
C TYR A 360 -11.48 -9.33 23.96
N ILE A 361 -11.33 -8.32 24.82
CA ILE A 361 -10.11 -8.08 25.59
C ILE A 361 -10.34 -8.65 26.99
N ASN A 362 -9.43 -9.50 27.49
CA ASN A 362 -9.42 -10.01 28.86
C ASN A 362 -10.66 -10.78 29.37
N ASP A 363 -11.71 -10.96 28.56
CA ASP A 363 -13.01 -11.50 29.01
C ASP A 363 -13.42 -12.86 28.40
N GLY A 364 -12.72 -13.32 27.36
CA GLY A 364 -12.98 -14.64 26.75
C GLY A 364 -12.53 -15.83 27.63
N HIS A 365 -11.33 -15.76 28.21
CA HIS A 365 -10.74 -16.80 29.07
C HIS A 365 -10.35 -16.18 30.42
N PHE A 366 -11.19 -16.38 31.44
CA PHE A 366 -11.22 -15.58 32.67
C PHE A 366 -9.93 -15.59 33.53
N THR A 367 -9.04 -16.55 33.32
CA THR A 367 -7.78 -16.69 34.10
C THR A 367 -6.54 -16.21 33.35
N GLU A 368 -6.71 -15.75 32.11
CA GLU A 368 -5.62 -15.38 31.21
C GLU A 368 -5.65 -13.90 30.78
N SER A 369 -6.06 -13.01 31.68
CA SER A 369 -6.06 -11.56 31.45
C SER A 369 -4.68 -10.93 31.56
N SER A 370 -4.45 -9.82 30.84
CA SER A 370 -3.20 -9.07 30.80
C SER A 370 -3.40 -7.58 31.09
N ASP A 371 -2.34 -6.91 31.50
CA ASP A 371 -2.23 -5.46 31.31
C ASP A 371 -1.95 -5.19 29.82
N PHE A 372 -2.73 -4.29 29.21
CA PHE A 372 -2.79 -4.17 27.75
C PHE A 372 -2.79 -2.73 27.24
N GLY A 373 -2.25 -2.58 26.03
CA GLY A 373 -2.62 -1.51 25.10
C GLY A 373 -3.19 -2.10 23.81
N VAL A 374 -4.35 -1.63 23.36
CA VAL A 374 -4.97 -2.02 22.08
C VAL A 374 -5.20 -0.76 21.25
N MET A 375 -4.41 -0.61 20.18
CA MET A 375 -4.42 0.56 19.31
C MET A 375 -5.44 0.42 18.18
N GLU A 376 -5.51 -0.73 17.51
CA GLU A 376 -6.38 -0.89 16.35
C GLU A 376 -6.79 -2.35 16.14
N VAL A 377 -8.02 -2.59 15.69
CA VAL A 377 -8.54 -3.92 15.35
C VAL A 377 -9.38 -3.84 14.08
N ILE A 378 -9.07 -4.69 13.08
CA ILE A 378 -9.80 -4.79 11.82
C ILE A 378 -10.16 -6.25 11.57
N VAL A 379 -11.41 -6.52 11.22
CA VAL A 379 -11.91 -7.88 10.94
C VAL A 379 -12.64 -7.91 9.61
N TRP A 380 -12.37 -8.93 8.80
CA TRP A 380 -13.02 -9.23 7.53
C TRP A 380 -13.81 -10.54 7.63
N ASN A 381 -14.84 -10.71 6.80
CA ASN A 381 -15.70 -11.90 6.76
C ASN A 381 -15.19 -13.00 5.82
N ARG A 382 -13.92 -12.92 5.40
CA ARG A 382 -13.25 -13.90 4.55
C ARG A 382 -11.77 -13.97 4.86
N ALA A 383 -11.12 -15.05 4.42
CA ALA A 383 -9.67 -15.07 4.32
C ALA A 383 -9.21 -14.14 3.19
N LEU A 384 -8.50 -13.07 3.59
CA LEU A 384 -7.72 -12.24 2.67
C LEU A 384 -6.54 -13.04 2.09
N SER A 385 -6.19 -12.75 0.85
CA SER A 385 -4.95 -13.24 0.23
C SER A 385 -3.70 -12.67 0.94
N GLU A 386 -2.53 -13.27 0.71
CA GLU A 386 -1.28 -12.74 1.27
C GLU A 386 -1.01 -11.30 0.84
N ASP A 387 -1.31 -10.93 -0.41
CA ASP A 387 -1.18 -9.55 -0.89
C ASP A 387 -2.11 -8.59 -0.13
N GLU A 388 -3.37 -8.95 0.03
CA GLU A 388 -4.36 -8.13 0.73
C GLU A 388 -4.03 -8.00 2.23
N MET A 389 -3.59 -9.08 2.87
CA MET A 389 -3.11 -9.02 4.25
C MET A 389 -1.88 -8.12 4.37
N TRP A 390 -0.95 -8.22 3.43
CA TRP A 390 0.25 -7.39 3.43
C TRP A 390 -0.07 -5.91 3.26
N THR A 391 -0.97 -5.55 2.33
CA THR A 391 -1.46 -4.17 2.18
C THR A 391 -2.07 -3.63 3.48
N SER A 392 -2.85 -4.43 4.19
CA SER A 392 -3.39 -4.06 5.51
C SER A 392 -2.30 -3.90 6.59
N MET A 393 -1.23 -4.69 6.52
CA MET A 393 -0.08 -4.54 7.41
C MET A 393 0.76 -3.30 7.11
N GLU A 394 0.93 -2.95 5.84
CA GLU A 394 1.60 -1.69 5.44
C GLU A 394 0.82 -0.49 5.96
N TYR A 395 -0.52 -0.52 5.89
CA TYR A 395 -1.37 0.49 6.51
C TYR A 395 -1.09 0.64 8.01
N LEU A 396 -1.18 -0.45 8.78
CA LEU A 396 -1.00 -0.40 10.24
C LEU A 396 0.43 0.00 10.65
N ASN A 397 1.45 -0.53 9.98
CA ASN A 397 2.85 -0.15 10.23
C ASN A 397 3.13 1.31 9.87
N ALA A 398 2.47 1.85 8.84
CA ALA A 398 2.59 3.25 8.50
C ALA A 398 2.05 4.15 9.61
N LYS A 399 0.97 3.78 10.31
CA LYS A 399 0.45 4.55 11.46
C LYS A 399 1.44 4.64 12.61
N LEU A 400 2.28 3.62 12.82
CA LEU A 400 3.34 3.65 13.82
C LEU A 400 4.55 4.49 13.38
N SER A 401 4.73 4.68 12.07
CA SER A 401 5.95 5.28 11.50
C SER A 401 5.79 6.69 10.94
N HIS A 402 4.55 7.15 10.72
CA HIS A 402 4.23 8.43 10.07
C HIS A 402 3.28 9.26 10.96
N ARG A 403 3.31 10.58 10.78
CA ARG A 403 2.43 11.50 11.49
C ARG A 403 0.98 11.30 11.00
N PRO A 404 -0.03 11.18 11.88
CA PRO A 404 -1.43 11.20 11.47
C PRO A 404 -1.72 12.51 10.73
N GLU A 405 -2.33 12.44 9.55
CA GLU A 405 -2.83 13.62 8.87
C GLU A 405 -3.95 14.22 9.73
N SER A 406 -3.88 15.52 10.00
CA SER A 406 -4.93 16.23 10.72
C SER A 406 -6.22 16.13 9.92
N ALA A 407 -7.24 15.47 10.50
CA ALA A 407 -8.59 15.37 9.98
C ALA A 407 -9.25 16.75 9.80
#